data_AF-A0A346PIL2-F1
#
_entry.id   AF-A0A346PIL2-F1
#
_cell.length_a   1.000
_cell.length_b   1.000
_cell.length_c   1.000
_cell.angle_alpha   90.00
_cell.angle_beta   90.00
_cell.angle_gamma   90.00
#
_symmetry.space_group_name_H-M   'P 1'
#
loop_
_entity.id
_entity.type
_entity.pdbx_description
1 polymer ?
#
loop_
_entity_poly.entity_id
_entity_poly.type
_entity_poly.pdbx_seq_one_letter_code
_entity_poly.pdbx_strand_id
1 'polypeptide(L)'
;MLNGEIDVESRTSELMLASGVLWAVVLGLALVGQWFPALLLSVFLFHPWFVIGASSNGTISTKLLVYPLGIWTVFQLSAYVLIEYYANAFSGSPEFLITGMHPSFAAAYWLYWVGGFMTVTLAYGIYFRKHFLPEGEWDRFLEEVERVNAEADAQETAESAEVRN
;
A
#
# COMPACT_ATOMS: atom_id res chain seq x y z
N MET A 1 -3.05 3.52 -23.19
CA MET A 1 -2.49 2.17 -23.35
C MET A 1 -1.53 1.92 -22.19
N LEU A 2 -1.96 1.19 -21.17
CA LEU A 2 -1.14 0.74 -20.03
C LEU A 2 -1.47 -0.74 -19.83
N ASN A 3 -0.85 -1.63 -20.60
CA ASN A 3 -1.09 -3.08 -20.53
C ASN A 3 0.19 -3.84 -20.17
N GLY A 4 1.14 -3.19 -19.50
CA GLY A 4 2.35 -3.84 -19.02
C GLY A 4 2.10 -4.60 -17.71
N GLU A 5 2.83 -5.67 -17.51
CA GLU A 5 2.94 -6.42 -16.25
C GLU A 5 4.37 -6.32 -15.74
N ILE A 6 4.53 -6.24 -14.43
CA ILE A 6 5.83 -6.19 -13.76
C ILE A 6 5.97 -7.45 -12.92
N ASP A 7 7.10 -8.15 -13.07
CA ASP A 7 7.49 -9.26 -12.20
C ASP A 7 7.84 -8.73 -10.80
N VAL A 8 7.08 -9.19 -9.81
CA VAL A 8 7.19 -8.85 -8.39
C VAL A 8 7.84 -9.97 -7.62
N GLU A 9 7.60 -11.23 -8.00
CA GLU A 9 8.09 -12.41 -7.26
C GLU A 9 9.60 -12.36 -7.09
N SER A 10 10.34 -12.15 -8.19
CA SER A 10 11.81 -12.05 -8.16
C SER A 10 12.35 -10.85 -7.37
N ARG A 11 11.52 -9.84 -7.12
CA ARG A 11 11.89 -8.57 -6.48
C ARG A 11 11.32 -8.40 -5.07
N THR A 12 10.61 -9.40 -4.55
CA THR A 12 9.94 -9.31 -3.24
C THR A 12 10.94 -8.94 -2.13
N SER A 13 12.10 -9.59 -2.08
CA SER A 13 13.14 -9.27 -1.10
C SER A 13 13.71 -7.86 -1.25
N GLU A 14 13.88 -7.38 -2.49
CA GLU A 14 14.32 -6.00 -2.76
C GLU A 14 13.29 -4.98 -2.26
N LEU A 15 11.99 -5.24 -2.51
CA LEU A 15 10.88 -4.40 -2.07
C LEU A 15 10.75 -4.36 -0.55
N MET A 16 10.91 -5.49 0.12
CA MET A 16 10.92 -5.56 1.60
C MET A 16 12.11 -4.81 2.19
N LEU A 17 13.30 -4.98 1.62
CA LEU A 17 14.50 -4.24 2.05
C LEU A 17 14.32 -2.73 1.83
N ALA A 18 13.83 -2.33 0.66
CA ALA A 18 13.53 -0.94 0.35
C ALA A 18 12.54 -0.33 1.35
N SER A 19 11.49 -1.08 1.73
CA SER A 19 10.53 -0.68 2.76
C SER A 19 11.19 -0.47 4.12
N GLY A 20 12.07 -1.39 4.54
CA GLY A 20 12.83 -1.26 5.79
C GLY A 20 13.76 -0.04 5.80
N VAL A 21 14.48 0.19 4.70
CA VAL A 21 15.35 1.37 4.55
C VAL A 21 14.53 2.67 4.56
N LEU A 22 13.42 2.72 3.83
CA LEU A 22 12.49 3.86 3.82
C LEU A 22 11.98 4.18 5.23
N TRP A 23 11.58 3.15 6.00
CA TRP A 23 11.19 3.29 7.40
C TRP A 23 12.30 3.93 8.24
N ALA A 24 13.52 3.40 8.15
CA ALA A 24 14.66 3.91 8.91
C ALA A 24 15.00 5.37 8.55
N VAL A 25 14.92 5.73 7.26
CA VAL A 25 15.14 7.10 6.79
C VAL A 25 14.06 8.05 7.31
N VAL A 26 12.78 7.68 7.23
CA VAL A 26 11.67 8.50 7.74
C VAL A 26 11.82 8.74 9.24
N LEU A 27 12.11 7.69 10.02
CA LEU A 27 12.36 7.82 11.45
C LEU A 27 13.59 8.68 11.74
N GLY A 28 14.69 8.46 11.01
CA GLY A 28 15.91 9.24 11.16
C GLY A 28 15.68 10.73 10.93
N LEU A 29 14.96 11.09 9.85
CA LEU A 29 14.59 12.47 9.54
C LEU A 29 13.69 13.09 10.62
N ALA A 30 12.70 12.34 11.10
CA ALA A 30 11.83 12.78 12.19
C ALA A 30 12.64 13.09 13.47
N LEU A 31 13.59 12.21 13.83
CA LEU A 31 14.42 12.38 15.03
C LEU A 31 15.33 13.62 14.98
N VAL A 32 15.82 14.01 13.80
CA VAL A 32 16.63 15.22 13.62
C VAL A 32 15.79 16.49 13.38
N GLY A 33 14.47 16.40 13.55
CA GLY A 33 13.54 17.53 13.42
C GLY A 33 13.15 17.88 11.98
N GLN A 34 13.53 17.07 10.99
CA GLN A 34 13.16 17.23 9.58
C GLN A 34 11.78 16.62 9.31
N TRP A 35 10.76 17.11 10.03
CA TRP A 35 9.41 16.55 10.04
C TRP A 35 8.71 16.59 8.68
N PHE A 36 8.82 17.70 7.95
CA PHE A 36 8.14 17.84 6.66
C PHE A 36 8.74 16.93 5.56
N PRO A 37 10.08 16.86 5.37
CA PRO A 37 10.68 15.84 4.50
C PRO A 37 10.33 14.41 4.91
N ALA A 38 10.32 14.10 6.22
CA ALA A 38 9.92 12.78 6.72
C ALA A 38 8.46 12.46 6.34
N LEU A 39 7.56 13.44 6.44
CA LEU A 39 6.15 13.31 6.06
C LEU A 39 5.97 13.06 4.56
N LEU A 40 6.73 13.73 3.70
CA LEU A 40 6.66 13.50 2.25
C LEU A 40 7.18 12.11 1.88
N LEU A 41 8.27 11.66 2.50
CA LEU A 41 8.83 10.33 2.24
C LEU A 41 7.95 9.20 2.77
N SER A 42 7.20 9.42 3.86
CA SER A 42 6.31 8.40 4.43
C SER A 42 5.20 7.99 3.47
N VAL A 43 4.82 8.84 2.50
CA VAL A 43 3.87 8.48 1.44
C VAL A 43 4.34 7.25 0.68
N PHE A 44 5.65 7.14 0.40
CA PHE A 44 6.24 6.07 -0.38
C PHE A 44 6.41 4.76 0.40
N LEU A 45 6.22 4.80 1.72
CA LEU A 45 6.41 3.67 2.61
C LEU A 45 5.38 2.56 2.35
N PHE A 46 4.18 2.93 1.89
CA PHE A 46 3.12 1.98 1.56
C PHE A 46 3.25 1.37 0.16
N HIS A 47 4.09 1.92 -0.72
CA HIS A 47 4.20 1.46 -2.10
C HIS A 47 4.73 0.03 -2.22
N PRO A 48 5.83 -0.36 -1.57
CA PRO A 48 6.31 -1.75 -1.64
C PRO A 48 5.27 -2.75 -1.15
N TRP A 49 4.58 -2.43 -0.03
CA TRP A 49 3.52 -3.27 0.52
C TRP A 49 2.31 -3.38 -0.40
N PHE A 50 1.91 -2.28 -1.02
CA PHE A 50 0.85 -2.30 -2.02
C PHE A 50 1.24 -3.16 -3.23
N VAL A 51 2.46 -3.01 -3.75
CA VAL A 51 2.93 -3.78 -4.91
C VAL A 51 2.96 -5.28 -4.61
N ILE A 52 3.49 -5.68 -3.45
CA ILE A 52 3.51 -7.08 -3.01
C ILE A 52 2.08 -7.60 -2.84
N GLY A 53 1.24 -6.88 -2.08
CA GLY A 53 -0.11 -7.32 -1.74
C GLY A 53 -1.10 -7.30 -2.92
N ALA A 54 -0.85 -6.49 -3.94
CA ALA A 54 -1.66 -6.40 -5.16
C ALA A 54 -1.15 -7.32 -6.29
N SER A 55 -0.04 -8.03 -6.07
CA SER A 55 0.48 -8.98 -7.06
C SER A 55 -0.38 -10.24 -7.13
N SER A 56 -0.57 -10.76 -8.34
CA SER A 56 -1.27 -12.01 -8.61
C SER A 56 -0.39 -12.85 -9.53
N ASN A 57 -0.19 -14.13 -9.20
CA ASN A 57 0.75 -15.01 -9.92
C ASN A 57 2.15 -14.40 -10.11
N GLY A 58 2.68 -13.75 -9.05
CA GLY A 58 4.02 -13.15 -9.08
C GLY A 58 4.15 -11.86 -9.91
N THR A 59 3.06 -11.36 -10.51
CA THR A 59 3.09 -10.14 -11.34
C THR A 59 2.07 -9.10 -10.89
N ILE A 60 2.31 -7.83 -11.23
CA ILE A 60 1.36 -6.74 -11.01
C ILE A 60 1.08 -5.98 -12.31
N SER A 61 -0.19 -5.64 -12.54
CA SER A 61 -0.56 -4.79 -13.67
C SER A 61 -0.11 -3.36 -13.47
N THR A 62 0.54 -2.77 -14.47
CA THR A 62 0.91 -1.34 -14.51
C THR A 62 -0.28 -0.41 -14.32
N LYS A 63 -1.50 -0.86 -14.60
CA LYS A 63 -2.73 -0.09 -14.32
C LYS A 63 -2.87 0.21 -12.84
N LEU A 64 -2.60 -0.76 -11.96
CA LEU A 64 -2.70 -0.62 -10.51
C LEU A 64 -1.67 0.37 -9.94
N LEU A 65 -0.51 0.48 -10.61
CA LEU A 65 0.52 1.45 -10.25
C LEU A 65 0.13 2.88 -10.61
N VAL A 66 -0.57 3.09 -11.72
CA VAL A 66 -1.08 4.40 -12.11
C VAL A 66 -2.32 4.76 -11.28
N TYR A 67 -3.27 3.84 -11.20
CA TYR A 67 -4.47 3.95 -10.38
C TYR A 67 -4.81 2.58 -9.77
N PRO A 68 -4.83 2.47 -8.42
CA PRO A 68 -4.97 3.57 -7.47
C PRO A 68 -3.66 4.22 -7.02
N LEU A 69 -2.52 3.51 -7.06
CA LEU A 69 -1.34 3.89 -6.28
C LEU A 69 -0.79 5.28 -6.66
N GLY A 70 -0.65 5.56 -7.96
CA GLY A 70 -0.16 6.84 -8.45
C GLY A 70 -1.07 8.01 -8.10
N ILE A 71 -2.37 7.87 -8.35
CA ILE A 71 -3.35 8.92 -7.99
C ILE A 71 -3.42 9.13 -6.47
N TRP A 72 -3.39 8.04 -5.69
CA TRP A 72 -3.32 8.13 -4.23
C TRP A 72 -2.07 8.90 -3.77
N THR A 73 -0.91 8.62 -4.38
CA THR A 73 0.35 9.32 -4.09
C THR A 73 0.23 10.82 -4.34
N VAL A 74 -0.38 11.21 -5.47
CA VAL A 74 -0.59 12.62 -5.81
C VAL A 74 -1.50 13.30 -4.79
N PHE A 75 -2.58 12.65 -4.37
CA PHE A 75 -3.47 13.19 -3.33
C PHE A 75 -2.74 13.38 -2.00
N GLN A 76 -1.97 12.38 -1.56
CA GLN A 76 -1.21 12.45 -0.31
C GLN A 76 -0.18 13.57 -0.30
N LEU A 77 0.65 13.65 -1.35
CA LEU A 77 1.68 14.70 -1.45
C LEU A 77 1.03 16.08 -1.50
N SER A 78 -0.05 16.23 -2.29
CA SER A 78 -0.79 17.50 -2.37
C SER A 78 -1.40 17.88 -1.02
N ALA A 79 -1.95 16.91 -0.27
CA ALA A 79 -2.48 17.12 1.07
C ALA A 79 -1.39 17.66 1.99
N TYR A 80 -0.24 16.99 2.07
CA TYR A 80 0.86 17.35 2.96
C TYR A 80 1.45 18.72 2.63
N VAL A 81 1.66 19.02 1.34
CA VAL A 81 2.14 20.34 0.91
C VAL A 81 1.13 21.44 1.30
N LEU A 82 -0.17 21.22 1.10
CA LEU A 82 -1.19 22.20 1.45
C LEU A 82 -1.38 22.35 2.96
N ILE A 83 -1.25 21.27 3.73
CA ILE A 83 -1.28 21.31 5.19
C ILE A 83 -0.15 22.21 5.68
N GLU A 84 1.09 21.98 5.23
CA GLU A 84 2.26 22.77 5.61
C GLU A 84 2.10 24.24 5.19
N TYR A 85 1.69 24.47 3.94
CA TYR A 85 1.46 25.82 3.42
C TYR A 85 0.42 26.58 4.26
N TYR A 86 -0.75 25.97 4.50
CA TYR A 86 -1.82 26.64 5.24
C TYR A 86 -1.54 26.74 6.74
N ALA A 87 -0.81 25.80 7.34
CA ALA A 87 -0.40 25.90 8.73
C ALA A 87 0.55 27.09 8.94
N ASN A 88 1.48 27.31 8.01
CA ASN A 88 2.41 28.43 8.07
C ASN A 88 1.76 29.77 7.68
N ALA A 89 0.90 29.78 6.66
CA ALA A 89 0.21 30.99 6.22
C ALA A 89 -0.86 31.47 7.22
N PHE A 90 -1.47 30.52 7.95
CA PHE A 90 -2.54 30.78 8.92
C PHE A 90 -2.19 30.18 10.27
N SER A 91 -1.09 30.63 10.89
CA SER A 91 -0.62 30.13 12.19
C SER A 91 -1.52 30.52 13.40
N GLY A 92 -2.80 30.81 13.15
CA GLY A 92 -3.82 31.29 14.07
C GLY A 92 -5.23 31.05 13.52
N SER A 93 -6.23 31.85 13.90
CA SER A 93 -7.56 31.72 13.32
C SER A 93 -7.61 32.36 11.93
N PRO A 94 -7.83 31.59 10.85
CA PRO A 94 -7.96 32.12 9.50
C PRO A 94 -9.25 32.93 9.38
N GLU A 95 -9.24 33.97 8.54
CA GLU A 95 -10.42 34.79 8.26
C GLU A 95 -11.52 34.04 7.53
N PHE A 96 -11.19 32.87 6.96
CA PHE A 96 -12.11 32.00 6.25
C PHE A 96 -11.94 30.54 6.69
N LEU A 97 -13.03 29.78 6.59
CA LEU A 97 -13.05 28.35 6.84
C LEU A 97 -13.43 27.63 5.56
N ILE A 98 -12.79 26.49 5.31
CA ILE A 98 -13.15 25.60 4.22
C ILE A 98 -14.06 24.53 4.80
N THR A 99 -15.33 24.51 4.39
CA THR A 99 -16.33 23.55 4.93
C THR A 99 -16.41 23.55 6.46
N GLY A 100 -16.23 24.71 7.09
CA GLY A 100 -16.22 24.87 8.56
C GLY A 100 -14.91 24.48 9.25
N MET A 101 -13.86 24.17 8.50
CA MET A 101 -12.56 23.72 9.02
C MET A 101 -11.44 24.73 8.72
N HIS A 102 -10.40 24.70 9.56
CA HIS A 102 -9.13 25.37 9.26
C HIS A 102 -8.60 24.89 7.89
N PRO A 103 -8.08 25.76 7.01
CA PRO A 103 -7.64 25.37 5.66
C PRO A 103 -6.63 24.22 5.65
N SER A 104 -5.68 24.18 6.60
CA SER A 104 -4.76 23.05 6.73
C SER A 104 -5.49 21.74 7.05
N PHE A 105 -6.46 21.77 7.97
CA PHE A 105 -7.24 20.57 8.30
C PHE A 105 -8.17 20.16 7.16
N ALA A 106 -8.74 21.12 6.43
CA ALA A 106 -9.55 20.84 5.24
C ALA A 106 -8.74 20.14 4.14
N ALA A 107 -7.47 20.50 3.94
CA ALA A 107 -6.59 19.80 3.02
C ALA A 107 -6.35 18.34 3.44
N ALA A 108 -6.13 18.09 4.73
CA ALA A 108 -6.03 16.73 5.27
C ALA A 108 -7.33 15.94 5.07
N TYR A 109 -8.47 16.55 5.39
CA TYR A 109 -9.76 15.89 5.28
C TYR A 109 -10.11 15.54 3.82
N TRP A 110 -10.04 16.50 2.91
CA TRP A 110 -10.52 16.30 1.54
C TRP A 110 -9.54 15.54 0.66
N LEU A 111 -8.23 15.76 0.79
CA LEU A 111 -7.24 15.13 -0.09
C LEU A 111 -6.70 13.85 0.52
N TYR A 112 -6.17 13.89 1.75
CA TYR A 112 -5.62 12.70 2.40
C TYR A 112 -6.72 11.69 2.72
N TRP A 113 -7.78 12.12 3.41
CA TRP A 113 -8.81 11.19 3.88
C TRP A 113 -9.82 10.85 2.80
N VAL A 114 -10.64 11.80 2.35
CA VAL A 114 -11.68 11.52 1.35
C VAL A 114 -11.07 11.14 0.01
N GLY A 115 -10.14 11.93 -0.53
CA GLY A 115 -9.51 11.66 -1.82
C GLY A 115 -8.71 10.36 -1.82
N GLY A 116 -7.85 10.17 -0.81
CA GLY A 116 -7.07 8.95 -0.65
C GLY A 116 -7.93 7.70 -0.47
N PHE A 117 -8.88 7.73 0.48
CA PHE A 117 -9.77 6.60 0.75
C PHE A 117 -10.62 6.25 -0.47
N MET A 118 -11.28 7.24 -1.09
CA MET A 118 -12.11 7.01 -2.27
C MET A 118 -11.30 6.46 -3.45
N THR A 119 -10.05 6.90 -3.64
CA THR A 119 -9.18 6.38 -4.70
C THR A 119 -8.94 4.89 -4.54
N VAL A 120 -8.60 4.44 -3.32
CA VAL A 120 -8.32 3.02 -3.05
C VAL A 120 -9.60 2.19 -3.10
N THR A 121 -10.69 2.66 -2.48
CA THR A 121 -11.98 1.94 -2.45
C THR A 121 -12.60 1.81 -3.84
N LEU A 122 -12.54 2.86 -4.66
CA LEU A 122 -13.08 2.81 -6.02
C LEU A 122 -12.23 1.91 -6.92
N ALA A 123 -10.90 1.93 -6.76
CA ALA A 123 -10.04 0.98 -7.47
C ALA A 123 -10.31 -0.47 -7.08
N TYR A 124 -10.59 -0.73 -5.81
CA TYR A 124 -11.08 -2.04 -5.38
C TYR A 124 -12.38 -2.38 -6.13
N GLY A 125 -13.39 -1.51 -6.12
CA GLY A 125 -14.64 -1.75 -6.85
C GLY A 125 -14.46 -2.02 -8.36
N ILE A 126 -13.55 -1.30 -9.04
CA ILE A 126 -13.36 -1.37 -10.49
C ILE A 126 -12.46 -2.54 -10.91
N TYR A 127 -11.36 -2.77 -10.18
CA TYR A 127 -10.29 -3.66 -10.60
C TYR A 127 -10.20 -4.95 -9.80
N PHE A 128 -10.87 -5.07 -8.64
CA PHE A 128 -10.69 -6.22 -7.75
C PHE A 128 -10.97 -7.57 -8.43
N ARG A 129 -12.13 -7.70 -9.09
CA ARG A 129 -12.54 -8.94 -9.78
C ARG A 129 -11.74 -9.28 -11.04
N LYS A 130 -10.92 -8.34 -11.55
CA LYS A 130 -10.16 -8.52 -12.80
C LYS A 130 -8.65 -8.61 -12.61
N HIS A 131 -8.12 -7.98 -11.57
CA HIS A 131 -6.67 -7.83 -11.39
C HIS A 131 -6.18 -8.20 -9.99
N PHE A 132 -7.03 -8.22 -8.96
CA PHE A 132 -6.63 -8.65 -7.61
C PHE A 132 -7.04 -10.10 -7.31
N LEU A 133 -8.24 -10.50 -7.73
CA LEU A 133 -8.78 -11.85 -7.62
C LEU A 133 -9.64 -12.17 -8.85
N PRO A 134 -9.00 -12.54 -9.98
CA PRO A 134 -9.68 -13.17 -11.10
C PRO A 134 -10.52 -14.37 -10.63
N GLU A 135 -11.70 -14.58 -11.24
CA GLU A 135 -12.53 -15.76 -10.94
C GLU A 135 -11.71 -17.04 -11.17
N GLY A 136 -11.64 -17.92 -10.17
CA GLY A 136 -10.87 -19.17 -10.18
C GLY A 136 -9.49 -19.13 -9.48
N GLU A 137 -8.91 -17.95 -9.24
CA GLU A 137 -7.65 -17.83 -8.48
C GLU A 137 -7.82 -18.24 -7.01
N TRP A 138 -8.96 -17.90 -6.42
CA TRP A 138 -9.30 -18.31 -5.07
C TRP A 138 -9.45 -19.83 -4.93
N ASP A 139 -10.06 -20.47 -5.93
CA ASP A 139 -10.26 -21.91 -5.93
C ASP A 139 -8.91 -22.64 -6.09
N ARG A 140 -8.02 -22.15 -6.97
CA ARG A 140 -6.64 -22.67 -7.06
C ARG A 140 -5.85 -22.50 -5.76
N PHE A 141 -6.00 -21.34 -5.10
CA PHE A 141 -5.35 -21.12 -3.81
C PHE A 141 -5.85 -22.12 -2.75
N LEU A 142 -7.16 -22.38 -2.70
CA LEU A 142 -7.72 -23.39 -1.80
C LEU A 142 -7.19 -24.80 -2.13
N GLU A 143 -7.14 -25.17 -3.41
CA GLU A 143 -6.56 -26.45 -3.85
C GLU A 143 -5.09 -26.59 -3.46
N GLU A 144 -4.30 -25.51 -3.58
CA GLU A 144 -2.89 -25.51 -3.20
C GLU A 144 -2.70 -25.65 -1.68
N VAL A 145 -3.51 -24.94 -0.89
CA VAL A 145 -3.51 -25.08 0.58
C VAL A 145 -3.91 -26.49 1.02
N GLU A 146 -4.95 -27.07 0.39
CA GLU A 146 -5.36 -28.45 0.66
C GLU A 146 -4.24 -29.44 0.34
N ARG A 147 -3.54 -29.27 -0.79
CA ARG A 147 -2.40 -30.11 -1.16
C ARG A 147 -1.26 -30.00 -0.15
N VAL A 148 -0.87 -28.78 0.24
CA VAL A 148 0.22 -28.56 1.20
C VAL A 148 -0.12 -29.16 2.57
N ASN A 149 -1.36 -29.02 3.03
CA ASN A 149 -1.81 -29.64 4.28
C ASN A 149 -1.79 -31.18 4.18
N ALA A 150 -2.26 -31.75 3.06
CA ALA A 150 -2.24 -33.19 2.87
C ALA A 150 -0.80 -33.76 2.82
N GLU A 151 0.15 -33.02 2.23
CA GLU A 151 1.57 -33.37 2.22
C GLU A 151 2.19 -33.29 3.62
N ALA A 152 1.84 -32.25 4.41
CA ALA A 152 2.29 -32.10 5.80
C ALA A 152 1.74 -33.22 6.70
N ASP A 153 0.46 -33.55 6.58
CA ASP A 153 -0.19 -34.64 7.34
C ASP A 153 0.42 -36.01 6.99
N ALA A 154 0.74 -36.24 5.71
CA ALA A 154 1.40 -37.45 5.26
C ALA A 154 2.83 -37.57 5.81
N GLN A 155 3.57 -36.46 5.90
CA GLN A 155 4.89 -36.40 6.52
C GLN A 155 4.84 -36.69 8.03
N GLU A 156 3.92 -36.07 8.79
CA GLU A 156 3.75 -36.36 10.22
C GLU A 156 3.37 -37.82 10.48
N THR A 157 2.52 -38.40 9.63
CA THR A 157 2.11 -39.81 9.74
C THR A 157 3.27 -40.77 9.44
N ALA A 158 4.14 -40.43 8.49
CA ALA A 158 5.34 -41.21 8.18
C ALA A 158 6.38 -41.14 9.30
N GLU A 159 6.63 -39.95 9.85
CA GLU A 159 7.62 -39.73 10.91
C GLU A 159 7.20 -40.41 12.23
N SER A 160 5.91 -40.35 12.58
CA SER A 160 5.36 -41.04 13.76
C SER A 160 5.35 -42.57 13.64
N ALA A 161 5.33 -43.11 12.41
CA ALA A 161 5.49 -44.54 12.15
C ALA A 161 6.96 -44.99 12.24
N GLU A 162 7.92 -44.14 11.86
CA GLU A 162 9.36 -44.40 11.99
C GLU A 162 9.81 -44.40 13.46
N VAL A 163 9.31 -43.47 14.29
CA VAL A 163 9.65 -43.39 15.72
C VAL A 163 9.13 -44.59 16.55
N ARG A 164 8.18 -45.38 16.01
CA ARG A 164 7.61 -46.57 16.67
C ARG A 164 8.32 -47.90 16.33
N ASN A 165 9.24 -47.92 15.37
CA ASN A 165 10.05 -49.11 15.02
C ASN A 165 11.45 -49.02 15.63
#